data_AF-A0A1V1PFN1-F1
#
_entry.id   AF-A0A1V1PFN1-F1
#
_cell.length_a   1.000
_cell.length_b   1.000
_cell.length_c   1.000
_cell.angle_alpha   90.00
_cell.angle_beta   90.00
_cell.angle_gamma   90.00
#
_symmetry.space_group_name_H-M   'P 1'
#
loop_
_entity.id
_entity.type
_entity.pdbx_description
1 polymer ?
#
loop_
_entity_poly.entity_id
_entity_poly.type
_entity_poly.pdbx_seq_one_letter_code
_entity_poly.pdbx_strand_id
1 'polypeptide(L)'
;MKNYIGKQIFAVLTALLFMVSLANANPTINLVPGSPNSDSETVIQVMLEGQTASDKELLKASGTAFTLEFSNGVTIVDVTSKFFDTFTAQFNAVPNGPEPGSYTVPAGYPEPIVTNNDGVSKTMVAAARCTPTAQSSDNELMLIKVKVTEPGTVTLKPTVLNNPDAGYNVDTKIDVLVGSDSNKEPTENGAYPVLIGSSMGDVVTNVGPYVGENDIDEDGLIDSWEIEYFGSIKKTDGGSDYDQDGITNKEEYQSGSNPLLCNLIVGTQYSMVVYGTSLNNDLPVEDGDIVMALGPGGTTDCRAHATVETKNGNKGFTYLTIQGDTEGEIISFRLLKQSDISYLDGNETFGFENNETHANVELHFGAAAIELAMVKGWNWISLNVLPDNTSIEGIFGENTSFVEQVICEGDSATYDSFLGWLGNSDIFSKISIGKMFKVKANEAFTFAVSGQAVPLNTQIQLNNGWTWIAYIPTIPMNTDTVVNSILDHFVQISNGRKSRTKDDFIGMIGGLTEMNQGEGYVIKTTSSATLVYPK
;
A
#
# COMPACT_ATOMS: atom_id res chain seq x y z
N MET A 1 18.98 -23.92 -33.30
CA MET A 1 18.48 -25.29 -33.00
C MET A 1 18.40 -25.42 -31.49
N LYS A 2 17.25 -25.85 -30.97
CA LYS A 2 16.81 -25.94 -29.56
C LYS A 2 16.23 -24.64 -28.97
N ASN A 3 15.02 -24.59 -28.43
CA ASN A 3 13.88 -25.51 -28.44
C ASN A 3 12.65 -24.67 -28.11
N TYR A 4 11.60 -24.82 -28.92
CA TYR A 4 10.26 -24.32 -28.64
C TYR A 4 9.70 -25.11 -27.46
N ILE A 5 9.30 -24.40 -26.41
CA ILE A 5 8.32 -24.81 -25.38
C ILE A 5 7.59 -23.49 -25.09
N GLY A 6 6.43 -23.15 -25.64
CA GLY A 6 5.25 -23.96 -25.85
C GLY A 6 4.44 -23.99 -24.55
N LYS A 7 3.80 -22.88 -24.15
CA LYS A 7 2.77 -22.86 -23.10
C LYS A 7 1.78 -21.70 -23.28
N GLN A 8 0.57 -21.94 -22.79
CA GLN A 8 -0.71 -21.54 -23.36
C GLN A 8 -1.13 -20.12 -22.99
N ILE A 9 -1.56 -19.36 -24.01
CA ILE A 9 -2.15 -18.03 -23.88
C ILE A 9 -3.65 -18.21 -23.66
N PHE A 10 -4.16 -17.84 -22.49
CA PHE A 10 -5.59 -17.65 -22.25
C PHE A 10 -5.90 -16.17 -22.50
N ALA A 11 -6.73 -15.87 -23.50
CA ALA A 11 -7.19 -14.51 -23.76
C ALA A 11 -8.60 -14.35 -23.16
N VAL A 12 -8.75 -13.51 -22.15
CA VAL A 12 -10.06 -13.01 -21.69
C VAL A 12 -10.12 -11.55 -22.13
N LEU A 13 -11.05 -11.26 -23.03
CA LEU A 13 -11.43 -9.94 -23.53
C LEU A 13 -12.68 -9.49 -22.76
N THR A 14 -12.85 -8.19 -22.58
CA THR A 14 -13.98 -7.63 -21.84
C THR A 14 -14.56 -6.51 -22.69
N ALA A 15 -15.84 -6.60 -23.06
CA ALA A 15 -16.62 -5.59 -23.76
C ALA A 15 -17.53 -4.83 -22.79
N LEU A 16 -17.12 -3.63 -22.41
CA LEU A 16 -17.94 -2.72 -21.59
C LEU A 16 -19.20 -2.27 -22.36
N LEU A 17 -20.36 -2.32 -21.72
CA LEU A 17 -21.61 -1.80 -22.28
C LEU A 17 -22.38 -0.96 -21.26
N PHE A 18 -22.58 0.33 -21.57
CA PHE A 18 -23.50 1.21 -20.84
C PHE A 18 -24.57 1.78 -21.78
N MET A 19 -25.85 1.60 -21.44
CA MET A 19 -26.98 2.26 -22.10
C MET A 19 -27.02 3.74 -21.69
N VAL A 20 -27.39 4.73 -22.51
CA VAL A 20 -28.68 4.89 -23.21
C VAL A 20 -28.54 5.79 -24.48
N SER A 21 -29.45 5.63 -25.44
CA SER A 21 -29.67 6.46 -26.65
C SER A 21 -28.55 6.37 -27.70
N LEU A 22 -28.46 5.23 -28.38
CA LEU A 22 -27.67 5.08 -29.60
C LEU A 22 -28.27 5.87 -30.75
N ALA A 23 -28.04 7.18 -30.72
CA ALA A 23 -28.23 7.97 -31.90
C ALA A 23 -27.13 7.71 -32.93
N ASN A 24 -25.93 7.14 -32.63
CA ASN A 24 -24.92 6.94 -33.69
C ASN A 24 -23.66 6.03 -33.50
N ALA A 25 -23.48 5.14 -32.51
CA ALA A 25 -22.24 4.32 -32.46
C ALA A 25 -22.39 2.88 -31.91
N ASN A 26 -22.40 1.87 -32.79
CA ASN A 26 -22.39 0.45 -32.40
C ASN A 26 -21.05 0.06 -31.75
N PRO A 27 -21.01 -0.39 -30.48
CA PRO A 27 -19.76 -0.78 -29.82
C PRO A 27 -19.12 -1.97 -30.54
N THR A 28 -17.88 -1.76 -31.00
CA THR A 28 -17.13 -2.69 -31.83
C THR A 28 -15.80 -3.03 -31.15
N ILE A 29 -15.55 -4.31 -31.00
CA ILE A 29 -14.35 -4.85 -30.38
C ILE A 29 -13.46 -5.38 -31.50
N ASN A 30 -12.19 -4.96 -31.52
CA ASN A 30 -11.20 -5.51 -32.43
C ASN A 30 -10.53 -6.73 -31.80
N LEU A 31 -10.44 -7.80 -32.56
CA LEU A 31 -9.88 -9.09 -32.19
C LEU A 31 -8.66 -9.36 -33.05
N VAL A 32 -7.60 -9.87 -32.42
CA VAL A 32 -6.39 -10.32 -33.11
C VAL A 32 -6.17 -11.79 -32.75
N PRO A 33 -5.75 -12.65 -33.70
CA PRO A 33 -5.52 -14.06 -33.40
C PRO A 33 -4.41 -14.21 -32.38
N GLY A 34 -4.55 -15.19 -31.50
CA GLY A 34 -3.40 -15.79 -30.82
C GLY A 34 -2.47 -16.49 -31.82
N SER A 35 -1.37 -17.08 -31.32
CA SER A 35 -0.40 -17.83 -32.14
C SER A 35 -1.11 -18.75 -33.16
N PRO A 36 -0.66 -18.82 -34.43
CA PRO A 36 -1.42 -19.40 -35.57
C PRO A 36 -1.77 -20.90 -35.48
N ASN A 37 -1.46 -21.57 -34.38
CA ASN A 37 -1.74 -22.99 -34.12
C ASN A 37 -2.50 -23.25 -32.80
N SER A 38 -3.06 -22.24 -32.12
CA SER A 38 -3.84 -22.45 -30.89
C SER A 38 -5.33 -22.58 -31.16
N ASP A 39 -5.95 -23.65 -30.63
CA ASP A 39 -7.41 -23.78 -30.47
C ASP A 39 -7.96 -22.84 -29.35
N SER A 40 -7.25 -21.75 -29.05
CA SER A 40 -7.54 -20.87 -27.91
C SER A 40 -8.83 -20.09 -28.13
N GLU A 41 -9.75 -20.21 -27.18
CA GLU A 41 -10.97 -19.41 -27.10
C GLU A 41 -10.67 -18.09 -26.37
N THR A 42 -11.26 -17.01 -26.87
CA THR A 42 -11.25 -15.68 -26.27
C THR A 42 -12.60 -15.44 -25.61
N VAL A 43 -12.64 -15.12 -24.33
CA VAL A 43 -13.89 -14.74 -23.65
C VAL A 43 -14.15 -13.24 -23.88
N ILE A 44 -15.39 -12.78 -24.00
CA ILE A 44 -15.77 -11.36 -24.09
C ILE A 44 -16.78 -11.09 -22.96
N GLN A 45 -16.39 -10.40 -21.88
CA GLN A 45 -17.33 -10.10 -20.78
C GLN A 45 -18.12 -8.82 -21.02
N VAL A 46 -19.41 -8.80 -20.68
CA VAL A 46 -20.29 -7.62 -20.78
C VAL A 46 -20.72 -7.20 -19.39
N MET A 47 -20.48 -5.95 -19.00
CA MET A 47 -20.56 -5.49 -17.60
C MET A 47 -21.52 -4.31 -17.39
N LEU A 48 -22.00 -4.14 -16.15
CA LEU A 48 -22.72 -3.00 -15.57
C LEU A 48 -21.83 -2.26 -14.51
N GLU A 49 -20.85 -1.46 -14.91
CA GLU A 49 -20.20 -0.41 -14.09
C GLU A 49 -21.06 0.83 -13.68
N GLY A 50 -20.60 1.61 -12.70
CA GLY A 50 -21.17 2.95 -12.40
C GLY A 50 -22.61 3.03 -11.86
N GLN A 51 -23.31 1.91 -11.69
CA GLN A 51 -24.66 1.86 -11.10
C GLN A 51 -24.58 1.70 -9.58
N THR A 52 -25.23 2.59 -8.84
CA THR A 52 -25.38 2.42 -7.39
C THR A 52 -26.26 1.21 -7.08
N ALA A 53 -26.18 0.66 -5.86
CA ALA A 53 -27.08 -0.43 -5.44
C ALA A 53 -28.57 -0.08 -5.64
N SER A 54 -28.91 1.21 -5.46
CA SER A 54 -30.23 1.78 -5.71
C SER A 54 -30.62 1.82 -7.20
N ASP A 55 -29.68 2.11 -8.10
CA ASP A 55 -29.96 2.09 -9.54
C ASP A 55 -30.19 0.67 -10.04
N LYS A 56 -29.47 -0.31 -9.47
CA LYS A 56 -29.64 -1.74 -9.75
C LYS A 56 -30.99 -2.26 -9.27
N GLU A 57 -31.51 -1.76 -8.16
CA GLU A 57 -32.85 -2.09 -7.66
C GLU A 57 -33.97 -1.53 -8.56
N LEU A 58 -33.72 -0.38 -9.21
CA LEU A 58 -34.59 0.24 -10.21
C LEU A 58 -34.65 -0.52 -11.54
N LEU A 59 -33.59 -1.26 -11.91
CA LEU A 59 -33.55 -1.99 -13.18
C LEU A 59 -34.62 -3.07 -13.30
N LYS A 60 -35.02 -3.70 -12.19
CA LYS A 60 -35.98 -4.83 -12.14
C LYS A 60 -35.85 -5.79 -13.34
N ALA A 61 -34.63 -6.13 -13.76
CA ALA A 61 -34.41 -6.75 -15.07
C ALA A 61 -35.16 -8.10 -15.21
N SER A 62 -36.08 -8.21 -16.17
CA SER A 62 -36.80 -9.46 -16.51
C SER A 62 -36.20 -10.21 -17.70
N GLY A 63 -35.33 -9.55 -18.47
CA GLY A 63 -34.64 -10.15 -19.61
C GLY A 63 -33.73 -9.18 -20.36
N THR A 64 -33.04 -9.68 -21.39
CA THR A 64 -32.21 -8.88 -22.31
C THR A 64 -32.34 -9.31 -23.77
N ALA A 65 -32.05 -8.41 -24.70
CA ALA A 65 -32.01 -8.69 -26.15
C ALA A 65 -30.97 -7.82 -26.86
N PHE A 66 -30.24 -8.39 -27.82
CA PHE A 66 -29.18 -7.72 -28.60
C PHE A 66 -28.84 -8.47 -29.90
N THR A 67 -28.06 -7.81 -30.77
CA THR A 67 -27.49 -8.41 -31.99
C THR A 67 -25.96 -8.39 -31.92
N LEU A 68 -25.29 -9.49 -32.27
CA LEU A 68 -23.84 -9.55 -32.49
C LEU A 68 -23.56 -9.64 -33.99
N GLU A 69 -22.73 -8.75 -34.51
CA GLU A 69 -22.12 -8.85 -35.84
C GLU A 69 -20.63 -9.17 -35.68
N PHE A 70 -20.06 -10.05 -36.49
CA PHE A 70 -18.67 -10.44 -36.34
C PHE A 70 -17.94 -10.65 -37.68
N SER A 71 -16.60 -10.57 -37.65
CA SER A 71 -15.76 -10.65 -38.85
C SER A 71 -15.45 -12.07 -39.31
N ASN A 72 -14.90 -12.20 -40.52
CA ASN A 72 -14.62 -13.49 -41.16
C ASN A 72 -13.76 -14.45 -40.34
N GLY A 73 -12.77 -13.92 -39.63
CA GLY A 73 -11.89 -14.68 -38.77
C GLY A 73 -12.42 -14.95 -37.36
N VAL A 74 -13.70 -14.69 -37.07
CA VAL A 74 -14.26 -14.84 -35.71
C VAL A 74 -15.41 -15.84 -35.73
N THR A 75 -15.40 -16.78 -34.79
CA THR A 75 -16.47 -17.75 -34.55
C THR A 75 -16.97 -17.60 -33.12
N ILE A 76 -18.28 -17.42 -32.90
CA ILE A 76 -18.83 -17.47 -31.54
C ILE A 76 -18.91 -18.93 -31.10
N VAL A 77 -18.32 -19.24 -29.94
CA VAL A 77 -18.23 -20.59 -29.37
C VAL A 77 -19.33 -20.83 -28.34
N ASP A 78 -19.55 -19.87 -27.44
CA ASP A 78 -20.49 -20.01 -26.32
C ASP A 78 -20.91 -18.62 -25.83
N VAL A 79 -22.09 -18.52 -25.20
CA VAL A 79 -22.48 -17.33 -24.44
C VAL A 79 -23.14 -17.75 -23.15
N THR A 80 -22.61 -17.29 -22.03
CA THR A 80 -23.09 -17.65 -20.68
C THR A 80 -23.44 -16.40 -19.88
N SER A 81 -24.35 -16.52 -18.92
CA SER A 81 -24.65 -15.43 -17.98
C SER A 81 -25.00 -16.01 -16.61
N LYS A 82 -24.68 -15.26 -15.55
CA LYS A 82 -25.18 -15.51 -14.19
C LYS A 82 -26.50 -14.79 -13.91
N PHE A 83 -26.85 -13.79 -14.71
CA PHE A 83 -28.08 -13.02 -14.60
C PHE A 83 -29.23 -13.71 -15.34
N PHE A 84 -28.94 -14.24 -16.52
CA PHE A 84 -29.94 -14.80 -17.44
C PHE A 84 -29.70 -16.30 -17.65
N ASP A 85 -30.48 -17.13 -16.96
CA ASP A 85 -30.38 -18.60 -16.90
C ASP A 85 -30.67 -19.32 -18.23
N THR A 86 -31.34 -18.63 -19.15
CA THR A 86 -31.79 -19.22 -20.41
C THR A 86 -30.75 -19.14 -21.54
N PHE A 87 -29.61 -18.45 -21.36
CA PHE A 87 -28.61 -18.32 -22.43
C PHE A 87 -28.00 -19.66 -22.85
N THR A 88 -27.63 -20.56 -21.94
CA THR A 88 -26.96 -21.81 -22.33
C THR A 88 -27.84 -22.74 -23.19
N ALA A 89 -29.18 -22.67 -23.04
CA ALA A 89 -30.12 -23.44 -23.84
C ALA A 89 -30.37 -22.83 -25.24
N GLN A 90 -30.14 -21.51 -25.41
CA GLN A 90 -30.39 -20.73 -26.63
C GLN A 90 -29.48 -21.13 -27.80
N PHE A 91 -28.19 -21.30 -27.53
CA PHE A 91 -27.16 -21.40 -28.57
C PHE A 91 -27.11 -22.76 -29.29
N ASN A 92 -27.83 -23.76 -28.80
CA ASN A 92 -27.82 -25.12 -29.34
C ASN A 92 -28.93 -25.40 -30.39
N ALA A 93 -29.88 -24.47 -30.60
CA ALA A 93 -31.04 -24.69 -31.46
C ALA A 93 -31.20 -23.54 -32.45
N VAL A 94 -30.60 -23.63 -33.66
CA VAL A 94 -30.75 -22.55 -34.64
C VAL A 94 -31.22 -22.99 -36.04
N PRO A 95 -32.42 -22.57 -36.49
CA PRO A 95 -32.89 -22.74 -37.87
C PRO A 95 -32.47 -21.58 -38.81
N ASN A 96 -32.42 -21.88 -40.11
CA ASN A 96 -31.98 -20.98 -41.20
C ASN A 96 -33.04 -19.91 -41.57
N GLY A 97 -32.62 -18.65 -41.74
CA GLY A 97 -33.41 -17.59 -42.39
C GLY A 97 -32.60 -16.30 -42.61
N PRO A 98 -32.97 -15.41 -43.57
CA PRO A 98 -32.09 -14.39 -44.16
C PRO A 98 -32.14 -13.01 -43.46
N GLU A 99 -30.98 -12.32 -43.42
CA GLU A 99 -30.62 -10.94 -42.96
C GLU A 99 -31.24 -10.39 -41.64
N PRO A 100 -30.64 -9.38 -40.97
CA PRO A 100 -31.20 -8.81 -39.74
C PRO A 100 -32.41 -7.90 -40.04
N GLY A 101 -33.53 -8.51 -40.44
CA GLY A 101 -34.86 -7.89 -40.42
C GLY A 101 -35.56 -8.10 -39.07
N SER A 102 -36.63 -7.34 -38.78
CA SER A 102 -37.44 -7.50 -37.56
C SER A 102 -37.88 -8.96 -37.40
N TYR A 103 -37.44 -9.64 -36.33
CA TYR A 103 -37.91 -10.99 -36.03
C TYR A 103 -39.23 -10.92 -35.26
N THR A 104 -40.27 -11.56 -35.79
CA THR A 104 -41.57 -11.66 -35.11
C THR A 104 -41.49 -12.70 -34.02
N VAL A 105 -41.53 -12.27 -32.76
CA VAL A 105 -41.63 -13.19 -31.63
C VAL A 105 -43.02 -13.83 -31.66
N PRO A 106 -43.15 -15.16 -31.62
CA PRO A 106 -44.44 -15.82 -31.51
C PRO A 106 -45.25 -15.32 -30.31
N ALA A 107 -46.55 -15.12 -30.49
CA ALA A 107 -47.45 -14.75 -29.40
C ALA A 107 -47.44 -15.84 -28.30
N GLY A 108 -47.27 -15.42 -27.04
CA GLY A 108 -47.23 -16.33 -25.88
C GLY A 108 -45.85 -16.93 -25.57
N TYR A 109 -44.78 -16.20 -25.88
CA TYR A 109 -43.39 -16.64 -25.83
C TYR A 109 -42.92 -17.18 -24.45
N PRO A 110 -42.78 -18.50 -24.25
CA PRO A 110 -42.39 -19.08 -22.96
C PRO A 110 -40.88 -19.41 -22.87
N GLU A 111 -40.16 -19.33 -24.00
CA GLU A 111 -38.76 -19.76 -24.17
C GLU A 111 -37.97 -18.69 -24.94
N PRO A 112 -36.64 -18.79 -25.14
CA PRO A 112 -35.81 -17.79 -25.85
C PRO A 112 -35.69 -17.90 -27.39
N ILE A 113 -35.45 -16.79 -28.13
CA ILE A 113 -35.28 -16.77 -29.61
C ILE A 113 -33.80 -16.78 -29.99
N VAL A 114 -33.40 -17.68 -30.90
CA VAL A 114 -32.16 -17.55 -31.68
C VAL A 114 -32.45 -17.79 -33.17
N THR A 115 -31.89 -16.95 -34.05
CA THR A 115 -31.83 -17.17 -35.50
C THR A 115 -30.38 -17.08 -35.99
N ASN A 116 -29.98 -18.00 -36.87
CA ASN A 116 -28.63 -18.12 -37.44
C ASN A 116 -28.78 -17.94 -38.94
N ASN A 117 -28.03 -16.99 -39.46
CA ASN A 117 -28.26 -16.40 -40.77
C ASN A 117 -27.23 -16.93 -41.78
N ASP A 118 -27.64 -18.01 -42.44
CA ASP A 118 -27.37 -18.42 -43.84
C ASP A 118 -25.95 -18.47 -44.41
N GLY A 119 -24.90 -18.33 -43.60
CA GLY A 119 -23.51 -18.60 -44.03
C GLY A 119 -22.91 -17.53 -44.95
N VAL A 120 -23.61 -16.41 -45.14
CA VAL A 120 -23.10 -15.21 -45.83
C VAL A 120 -23.09 -14.00 -44.88
N SER A 121 -24.05 -13.92 -43.96
CA SER A 121 -24.19 -12.82 -43.00
C SER A 121 -23.78 -13.25 -41.58
N LYS A 122 -22.64 -12.74 -41.08
CA LYS A 122 -22.08 -13.04 -39.75
C LYS A 122 -22.76 -12.26 -38.63
N THR A 123 -24.06 -12.45 -38.50
CA THR A 123 -24.91 -11.75 -37.55
C THR A 123 -25.75 -12.73 -36.76
N MET A 124 -25.88 -12.50 -35.45
CA MET A 124 -26.60 -13.37 -34.52
C MET A 124 -27.45 -12.54 -33.57
N VAL A 125 -28.71 -12.92 -33.38
CA VAL A 125 -29.65 -12.24 -32.47
C VAL A 125 -29.94 -13.16 -31.29
N ALA A 126 -29.88 -12.61 -30.07
CA ALA A 126 -30.17 -13.35 -28.84
C ALA A 126 -31.12 -12.56 -27.94
N ALA A 127 -32.01 -13.27 -27.24
CA ALA A 127 -32.84 -12.72 -26.18
C ALA A 127 -33.01 -13.72 -25.03
N ALA A 128 -32.82 -13.31 -23.78
CA ALA A 128 -32.83 -14.17 -22.59
C ALA A 128 -33.68 -13.59 -21.44
N ARG A 129 -34.16 -14.45 -20.55
CA ARG A 129 -34.91 -14.10 -19.32
C ARG A 129 -34.03 -14.16 -18.07
N CYS A 130 -34.35 -13.35 -17.06
CA CYS A 130 -33.65 -13.28 -15.78
C CYS A 130 -34.03 -14.44 -14.85
N THR A 131 -33.09 -14.86 -14.02
CA THR A 131 -33.31 -15.89 -12.98
C THR A 131 -34.02 -15.26 -11.76
N PRO A 132 -35.08 -15.88 -11.19
CA PRO A 132 -35.87 -15.34 -10.06
C PRO A 132 -35.11 -14.98 -8.77
N THR A 133 -33.84 -15.37 -8.63
CA THR A 133 -33.05 -15.26 -7.39
C THR A 133 -31.79 -14.41 -7.53
N ALA A 134 -31.55 -13.78 -8.68
CA ALA A 134 -30.34 -13.00 -8.92
C ALA A 134 -30.46 -11.59 -8.30
N GLN A 135 -30.32 -11.50 -6.98
CA GLN A 135 -29.70 -10.32 -6.36
C GLN A 135 -28.17 -10.52 -6.44
N SER A 136 -27.60 -10.41 -7.64
CA SER A 136 -26.14 -10.40 -7.75
C SER A 136 -25.63 -8.99 -7.47
N SER A 137 -24.70 -8.89 -6.51
CA SER A 137 -23.80 -7.74 -6.38
C SER A 137 -22.84 -7.62 -7.57
N ASP A 138 -22.78 -8.67 -8.40
CA ASP A 138 -21.97 -8.79 -9.61
C ASP A 138 -22.39 -7.72 -10.65
N ASN A 139 -21.43 -7.23 -11.42
CA ASN A 139 -21.67 -6.31 -12.54
C ASN A 139 -21.71 -7.07 -13.87
N GLU A 140 -21.37 -8.36 -13.92
CA GLU A 140 -21.23 -9.12 -15.18
C GLU A 140 -22.56 -9.60 -15.78
N LEU A 141 -23.04 -8.94 -16.84
CA LEU A 141 -24.25 -9.33 -17.58
C LEU A 141 -24.10 -10.65 -18.34
N MET A 142 -23.03 -10.84 -19.10
CA MET A 142 -22.79 -12.06 -19.90
C MET A 142 -21.33 -12.21 -20.32
N LEU A 143 -20.96 -13.42 -20.69
CA LEU A 143 -19.67 -13.80 -21.26
C LEU A 143 -19.90 -14.39 -22.64
N ILE A 144 -19.24 -13.88 -23.68
CA ILE A 144 -19.28 -14.40 -25.05
C ILE A 144 -17.92 -15.02 -25.36
N LYS A 145 -17.84 -16.35 -25.46
CA LYS A 145 -16.62 -17.03 -25.92
C LYS A 145 -16.56 -17.02 -27.43
N VAL A 146 -15.40 -16.69 -27.99
CA VAL A 146 -15.15 -16.63 -29.42
C VAL A 146 -13.85 -17.34 -29.77
N LYS A 147 -13.72 -17.82 -31.01
CA LYS A 147 -12.48 -18.33 -31.58
C LYS A 147 -12.06 -17.41 -32.70
N VAL A 148 -10.79 -17.00 -32.72
CA VAL A 148 -10.26 -16.00 -33.66
C VAL A 148 -9.17 -16.64 -34.53
N THR A 149 -9.42 -16.76 -35.83
CA THR A 149 -8.50 -17.33 -36.82
C THR A 149 -7.78 -16.27 -37.65
N GLU A 150 -8.37 -15.07 -37.80
CA GLU A 150 -7.76 -13.90 -38.45
C GLU A 150 -8.19 -12.62 -37.70
N PRO A 151 -7.42 -11.52 -37.80
CA PRO A 151 -7.85 -10.25 -37.20
C PRO A 151 -9.25 -9.88 -37.67
N GLY A 152 -10.09 -9.47 -36.73
CA GLY A 152 -11.50 -9.26 -37.00
C GLY A 152 -12.16 -8.43 -35.93
N THR A 153 -13.47 -8.34 -35.98
CA THR A 153 -14.27 -7.59 -35.02
C THR A 153 -15.44 -8.40 -34.50
N VAL A 154 -15.92 -8.04 -33.32
CA VAL A 154 -17.27 -8.36 -32.82
C VAL A 154 -17.93 -7.04 -32.44
N THR A 155 -19.09 -6.76 -33.02
CA THR A 155 -19.87 -5.54 -32.81
C THR A 155 -21.21 -5.90 -32.20
N LEU A 156 -21.53 -5.28 -31.06
CA LEU A 156 -22.87 -5.34 -30.51
C LEU A 156 -23.72 -4.26 -31.19
N LYS A 157 -24.86 -4.66 -31.77
CA LYS A 157 -25.78 -3.78 -32.47
C LYS A 157 -27.15 -3.77 -31.79
N PRO A 158 -27.89 -2.66 -31.93
CA PRO A 158 -29.32 -2.64 -31.73
C PRO A 158 -30.00 -3.81 -32.44
N THR A 159 -30.94 -4.45 -31.76
CA THR A 159 -31.80 -5.48 -32.32
C THR A 159 -33.17 -4.91 -32.70
N VAL A 160 -33.85 -5.56 -33.64
CA VAL A 160 -35.23 -5.20 -34.01
C VAL A 160 -36.12 -6.38 -33.67
N LEU A 161 -36.95 -6.22 -32.64
CA LEU A 161 -37.93 -7.22 -32.23
C LEU A 161 -39.33 -6.75 -32.65
N ASN A 162 -40.14 -7.69 -33.14
CA ASN A 162 -41.54 -7.45 -33.44
C ASN A 162 -42.40 -8.33 -32.53
N ASN A 163 -42.99 -7.76 -31.49
CA ASN A 163 -43.93 -8.43 -30.61
C ASN A 163 -44.86 -7.40 -29.94
N PRO A 164 -46.01 -7.12 -30.57
CA PRO A 164 -46.98 -6.14 -30.09
C PRO A 164 -47.52 -6.45 -28.69
N ASP A 165 -47.61 -7.74 -28.31
CA ASP A 165 -48.11 -8.17 -27.00
C ASP A 165 -47.16 -7.76 -25.85
N ALA A 166 -45.88 -7.55 -26.18
CA ALA A 166 -44.85 -7.05 -25.28
C ALA A 166 -44.49 -5.57 -25.54
N GLY A 167 -45.24 -4.89 -26.40
CA GLY A 167 -45.07 -3.47 -26.71
C GLY A 167 -44.01 -3.14 -27.79
N TYR A 168 -43.46 -4.13 -28.50
CA TYR A 168 -42.48 -3.88 -29.56
C TYR A 168 -43.14 -3.81 -30.94
N ASN A 169 -42.85 -2.74 -31.69
CA ASN A 169 -43.33 -2.53 -33.06
C ASN A 169 -42.20 -2.78 -34.08
N VAL A 170 -42.56 -3.25 -35.28
CA VAL A 170 -41.64 -3.55 -36.41
C VAL A 170 -40.63 -2.45 -36.75
N ASP A 171 -40.95 -1.19 -36.45
CA ASP A 171 -40.12 -0.04 -36.81
C ASP A 171 -39.20 0.44 -35.68
N THR A 172 -39.23 -0.21 -34.51
CA THR A 172 -38.47 0.22 -33.33
C THR A 172 -37.18 -0.58 -33.21
N LYS A 173 -36.03 0.09 -33.43
CA LYS A 173 -34.71 -0.42 -33.06
C LYS A 173 -34.52 -0.31 -31.56
N ILE A 174 -34.04 -1.39 -30.94
CA ILE A 174 -33.83 -1.49 -29.50
C ILE A 174 -32.36 -1.80 -29.26
N ASP A 175 -31.68 -0.92 -28.57
CA ASP A 175 -30.23 -0.86 -28.44
C ASP A 175 -29.61 -2.10 -27.77
N VAL A 176 -29.86 -2.25 -26.48
CA VAL A 176 -29.79 -3.49 -25.71
C VAL A 176 -30.87 -3.31 -24.66
N LEU A 177 -31.66 -4.34 -24.37
CA LEU A 177 -32.70 -4.21 -23.36
C LEU A 177 -32.27 -4.84 -22.05
N VAL A 178 -32.53 -4.20 -20.92
CA VAL A 178 -32.44 -4.75 -19.56
C VAL A 178 -33.58 -4.08 -18.80
N GLY A 179 -34.63 -4.82 -18.42
CA GLY A 179 -35.78 -4.23 -17.72
C GLY A 179 -36.93 -5.20 -17.44
N SER A 180 -37.87 -4.85 -16.56
CA SER A 180 -39.21 -5.47 -16.43
C SER A 180 -40.31 -4.52 -16.92
N ASP A 181 -41.48 -5.09 -17.19
CA ASP A 181 -42.74 -4.33 -17.08
C ASP A 181 -42.85 -3.78 -15.65
N SER A 182 -43.11 -2.48 -15.49
CA SER A 182 -43.24 -1.84 -14.18
C SER A 182 -44.42 -2.39 -13.36
N ASN A 183 -45.34 -3.10 -14.02
CA ASN A 183 -46.53 -3.69 -13.42
C ASN A 183 -46.44 -5.21 -13.23
N LYS A 184 -45.30 -5.84 -13.56
CA LYS A 184 -45.10 -7.28 -13.40
C LYS A 184 -43.81 -7.57 -12.68
N GLU A 185 -43.87 -8.51 -11.74
CA GLU A 185 -42.65 -9.02 -11.10
C GLU A 185 -41.84 -9.83 -12.12
N PRO A 186 -40.50 -9.85 -12.03
CA PRO A 186 -39.64 -10.63 -12.94
C PRO A 186 -40.00 -12.12 -13.02
N THR A 187 -40.72 -12.61 -12.00
CA THR A 187 -41.18 -13.99 -11.83
C THR A 187 -42.49 -14.32 -12.54
N GLU A 188 -43.19 -13.33 -13.11
CA GLU A 188 -44.51 -13.53 -13.71
C GLU A 188 -44.42 -14.05 -15.16
N ASN A 189 -45.42 -14.87 -15.53
CA ASN A 189 -45.55 -15.35 -16.91
C ASN A 189 -45.90 -14.16 -17.83
N GLY A 190 -45.04 -13.86 -18.80
CA GLY A 190 -45.15 -12.66 -19.64
C GLY A 190 -44.55 -11.38 -19.04
N ALA A 191 -43.62 -11.50 -18.08
CA ALA A 191 -42.66 -10.45 -17.76
C ALA A 191 -41.61 -10.38 -18.89
N TYR A 192 -41.94 -9.60 -19.92
CA TYR A 192 -41.05 -9.33 -21.05
C TYR A 192 -40.14 -8.15 -20.71
N PRO A 193 -38.93 -8.07 -21.29
CA PRO A 193 -38.10 -6.89 -21.08
C PRO A 193 -38.79 -5.67 -21.70
N VAL A 194 -39.07 -4.61 -20.96
CA VAL A 194 -39.79 -3.43 -21.48
C VAL A 194 -38.82 -2.29 -21.76
N LEU A 195 -39.08 -1.48 -22.79
CA LEU A 195 -38.37 -0.22 -23.07
C LEU A 195 -38.46 0.70 -21.85
N ILE A 196 -37.37 0.83 -21.09
CA ILE A 196 -37.26 1.82 -20.01
C ILE A 196 -36.95 3.18 -20.65
N GLY A 197 -37.84 4.14 -20.46
CA GLY A 197 -37.79 5.45 -21.11
C GLY A 197 -36.60 6.32 -20.69
N SER A 198 -35.73 6.65 -21.64
CA SER A 198 -34.97 7.90 -21.88
C SER A 198 -34.46 8.82 -20.74
N SER A 199 -34.35 8.40 -19.48
CA SER A 199 -33.91 9.31 -18.38
C SER A 199 -32.80 8.76 -17.47
N MET A 200 -31.83 8.02 -18.02
CA MET A 200 -30.61 7.65 -17.28
C MET A 200 -29.39 8.29 -17.96
N GLY A 201 -28.49 8.87 -17.14
CA GLY A 201 -27.43 9.83 -17.53
C GLY A 201 -26.26 9.28 -18.37
N ASP A 202 -25.41 10.21 -18.82
CA ASP A 202 -24.43 10.13 -19.92
C ASP A 202 -23.26 9.12 -19.76
N VAL A 203 -22.74 8.61 -20.88
CA VAL A 203 -21.60 7.67 -20.98
C VAL A 203 -20.39 8.31 -21.67
N VAL A 204 -19.20 8.18 -21.07
CA VAL A 204 -17.89 8.59 -21.61
C VAL A 204 -17.10 7.34 -22.02
N THR A 205 -16.59 7.29 -23.26
CA THR A 205 -15.65 6.27 -23.71
C THR A 205 -14.22 6.76 -23.50
N ASN A 206 -13.46 6.17 -22.57
CA ASN A 206 -12.00 6.29 -22.61
C ASN A 206 -11.45 5.14 -23.46
N VAL A 207 -11.04 5.48 -24.68
CA VAL A 207 -10.38 4.55 -25.60
C VAL A 207 -8.90 4.52 -25.26
N GLY A 208 -8.50 3.52 -24.48
CA GLY A 208 -7.13 3.05 -24.36
C GLY A 208 -7.12 1.53 -24.54
N PRO A 209 -6.04 0.92 -25.05
CA PRO A 209 -5.93 -0.53 -25.10
C PRO A 209 -6.02 -1.09 -23.68
N TYR A 210 -7.09 -1.82 -23.34
CA TYR A 210 -7.09 -2.64 -22.14
C TYR A 210 -6.40 -3.96 -22.49
N VAL A 211 -5.13 -4.01 -22.12
CA VAL A 211 -4.29 -5.19 -22.22
C VAL A 211 -4.79 -6.17 -21.15
N GLY A 212 -5.02 -7.44 -21.48
CA GLY A 212 -5.20 -8.44 -20.40
C GLY A 212 -4.05 -8.24 -19.43
N GLU A 213 -4.37 -8.06 -18.14
CA GLU A 213 -3.44 -7.51 -17.15
C GLU A 213 -2.05 -8.11 -17.36
N ASN A 214 -1.18 -7.30 -17.97
CA ASN A 214 0.15 -7.77 -18.32
C ASN A 214 0.82 -8.10 -16.99
N ASP A 215 1.46 -9.25 -16.91
CA ASP A 215 2.37 -9.61 -15.83
C ASP A 215 3.66 -9.97 -16.59
N ILE A 216 4.41 -8.94 -16.99
CA ILE A 216 5.53 -9.08 -17.93
C ILE A 216 6.67 -9.92 -17.33
N ASP A 217 6.85 -9.89 -16.02
CA ASP A 217 7.89 -10.62 -15.29
C ASP A 217 7.40 -11.89 -14.58
N GLU A 218 6.11 -12.25 -14.73
CA GLU A 218 5.47 -13.50 -14.32
C GLU A 218 5.53 -13.77 -12.80
N ASP A 219 5.48 -12.72 -11.98
CA ASP A 219 5.55 -12.82 -10.52
C ASP A 219 4.14 -12.95 -9.85
N GLY A 220 3.08 -12.76 -10.64
CA GLY A 220 1.69 -12.83 -10.22
C GLY A 220 1.14 -11.51 -9.68
N LEU A 221 1.83 -10.39 -9.91
CA LEU A 221 1.32 -9.02 -9.86
C LEU A 221 1.02 -8.55 -11.28
N ILE A 222 0.15 -7.56 -11.41
CA ILE A 222 -0.17 -7.00 -12.71
C ILE A 222 0.59 -5.69 -12.93
N ASP A 223 1.11 -5.49 -14.14
CA ASP A 223 1.89 -4.34 -14.57
C ASP A 223 1.21 -3.02 -14.15
N SER A 224 -0.12 -2.91 -14.27
CA SER A 224 -0.84 -1.69 -13.91
C SER A 224 -0.85 -1.43 -12.41
N TRP A 225 -0.94 -2.47 -11.59
CA TRP A 225 -0.88 -2.37 -10.14
C TRP A 225 0.55 -2.07 -9.70
N GLU A 226 1.54 -2.70 -10.33
CA GLU A 226 2.95 -2.39 -10.07
C GLU A 226 3.32 -0.96 -10.48
N ILE A 227 2.77 -0.46 -11.59
CA ILE A 227 2.96 0.93 -12.02
C ILE A 227 2.24 1.90 -11.09
N GLU A 228 1.03 1.55 -10.61
CA GLU A 228 0.26 2.38 -9.68
C GLU A 228 1.02 2.59 -8.37
N TYR A 229 1.54 1.53 -7.77
CA TYR A 229 2.20 1.59 -6.47
C TYR A 229 3.71 1.83 -6.55
N PHE A 230 4.40 1.26 -7.53
CA PHE A 230 5.87 1.29 -7.60
C PHE A 230 6.43 2.13 -8.76
N GLY A 231 5.58 2.55 -9.70
CA GLY A 231 5.97 3.25 -10.91
C GLY A 231 6.79 2.40 -11.90
N SER A 232 6.97 1.10 -11.65
CA SER A 232 7.80 0.21 -12.48
C SER A 232 7.55 -1.28 -12.21
N ILE A 233 7.37 -2.03 -13.30
CA ILE A 233 7.21 -3.51 -13.38
C ILE A 233 8.50 -4.34 -13.16
N LYS A 234 9.43 -3.78 -12.39
CA LYS A 234 10.78 -4.37 -12.14
C LYS A 234 11.28 -4.08 -10.74
N LYS A 235 10.58 -3.19 -10.04
CA LYS A 235 10.99 -2.68 -8.74
C LYS A 235 10.43 -3.57 -7.62
N THR A 236 9.36 -4.31 -7.91
CA THR A 236 8.65 -5.18 -6.99
C THR A 236 8.67 -6.61 -7.54
N ASP A 237 8.60 -7.58 -6.63
CA ASP A 237 8.39 -8.99 -6.91
C ASP A 237 7.16 -9.43 -6.09
N GLY A 238 6.27 -10.23 -6.67
CA GLY A 238 5.03 -10.67 -6.04
C GLY A 238 5.24 -11.48 -4.76
N GLY A 239 6.38 -12.16 -4.64
CA GLY A 239 6.78 -12.87 -3.42
C GLY A 239 7.47 -12.00 -2.37
N SER A 240 7.76 -10.74 -2.68
CA SER A 240 8.36 -9.78 -1.75
C SER A 240 7.27 -9.09 -0.91
N ASP A 241 7.71 -8.42 0.14
CA ASP A 241 6.88 -7.68 1.10
C ASP A 241 7.55 -6.30 1.23
N TYR A 242 7.03 -5.33 0.48
CA TYR A 242 7.74 -4.07 0.23
C TYR A 242 7.74 -3.14 1.45
N ASP A 243 6.59 -3.04 2.11
CA ASP A 243 6.39 -2.26 3.33
C ASP A 243 6.75 -3.05 4.60
N GLN A 244 7.04 -4.34 4.49
CA GLN A 244 7.53 -5.25 5.53
C GLN A 244 6.50 -5.54 6.63
N ASP A 245 5.22 -5.55 6.28
CA ASP A 245 4.13 -5.79 7.23
C ASP A 245 3.81 -7.28 7.46
N GLY A 246 4.51 -8.16 6.75
CA GLY A 246 4.39 -9.61 6.82
C GLY A 246 3.42 -10.20 5.78
N ILE A 247 2.80 -9.38 4.93
CA ILE A 247 1.94 -9.80 3.83
C ILE A 247 2.70 -9.55 2.53
N THR A 248 2.73 -10.54 1.64
CA THR A 248 3.42 -10.36 0.36
C THR A 248 2.64 -9.44 -0.57
N ASN A 249 3.34 -8.71 -1.44
CA ASN A 249 2.74 -7.83 -2.46
C ASN A 249 1.62 -8.55 -3.25
N LYS A 250 1.77 -9.86 -3.50
CA LYS A 250 0.75 -10.68 -4.18
C LYS A 250 -0.48 -10.95 -3.34
N GLU A 251 -0.33 -11.23 -2.05
CA GLU A 251 -1.46 -11.40 -1.14
C GLU A 251 -2.20 -10.07 -0.95
N GLU A 252 -1.47 -8.96 -0.96
CA GLU A 252 -2.04 -7.62 -0.93
C GLU A 252 -2.82 -7.29 -2.19
N TYR A 253 -2.24 -7.56 -3.36
CA TYR A 253 -2.95 -7.45 -4.64
C TYR A 253 -4.24 -8.28 -4.65
N GLN A 254 -4.20 -9.51 -4.15
CA GLN A 254 -5.38 -10.41 -4.08
C GLN A 254 -6.45 -9.94 -3.10
N SER A 255 -6.06 -9.27 -2.02
CA SER A 255 -6.97 -8.77 -1.00
C SER A 255 -7.42 -7.33 -1.24
N GLY A 256 -6.78 -6.62 -2.18
CA GLY A 256 -7.03 -5.21 -2.47
C GLY A 256 -6.46 -4.26 -1.41
N SER A 257 -5.45 -4.69 -0.64
CA SER A 257 -4.71 -3.80 0.27
C SER A 257 -3.65 -2.98 -0.48
N ASN A 258 -2.98 -2.08 0.23
CA ASN A 258 -2.00 -1.16 -0.35
C ASN A 258 -0.58 -1.61 0.03
N PRO A 259 0.27 -1.99 -0.95
CA PRO A 259 1.58 -2.58 -0.70
C PRO A 259 2.67 -1.61 -0.26
N LEU A 260 2.28 -0.36 -0.04
CA LEU A 260 3.15 0.67 0.51
C LEU A 260 2.82 0.97 1.97
N LEU A 261 1.71 0.43 2.49
CA LEU A 261 1.15 0.78 3.79
C LEU A 261 0.86 -0.44 4.63
N CYS A 262 1.45 -0.46 5.82
CA CYS A 262 1.24 -1.54 6.75
C CYS A 262 -0.23 -1.74 7.10
N ASN A 263 -0.66 -3.00 7.16
CA ASN A 263 -2.03 -3.34 7.48
C ASN A 263 -2.35 -3.05 8.95
N LEU A 264 -3.39 -2.24 9.18
CA LEU A 264 -3.82 -1.87 10.53
C LEU A 264 -4.23 -3.10 11.34
N ILE A 265 -3.74 -3.17 12.58
CA ILE A 265 -4.22 -4.17 13.54
C ILE A 265 -5.71 -3.97 13.82
N VAL A 266 -6.42 -5.08 13.99
CA VAL A 266 -7.87 -5.09 14.25
C VAL A 266 -8.20 -5.72 15.59
N GLY A 267 -9.39 -5.41 16.13
CA GLY A 267 -9.88 -6.04 17.36
C GLY A 267 -9.36 -5.43 18.66
N THR A 268 -8.72 -4.27 18.59
CA THR A 268 -8.22 -3.50 19.73
C THR A 268 -9.34 -2.78 20.48
N GLN A 269 -9.11 -2.44 21.75
CA GLN A 269 -10.08 -1.81 22.64
C GLN A 269 -9.71 -0.38 23.05
N TYR A 270 -8.44 0.01 22.92
CA TYR A 270 -7.95 1.30 23.36
C TYR A 270 -7.40 2.13 22.20
N SER A 271 -7.35 3.44 22.44
CA SER A 271 -6.78 4.38 21.48
C SER A 271 -6.10 5.54 22.16
N MET A 272 -5.07 6.09 21.52
CA MET A 272 -4.46 7.37 21.87
C MET A 272 -4.41 8.28 20.65
N VAL A 273 -4.19 9.57 20.87
CA VAL A 273 -4.07 10.56 19.78
C VAL A 273 -2.70 11.20 19.79
N VAL A 274 -2.08 11.30 18.62
CA VAL A 274 -0.85 12.08 18.39
C VAL A 274 -1.09 13.01 17.22
N TYR A 275 -0.86 14.31 17.42
CA TYR A 275 -0.94 15.27 16.31
C TYR A 275 0.01 16.44 16.46
N GLY A 276 0.44 16.98 15.32
CA GLY A 276 1.38 18.08 15.26
C GLY A 276 1.97 18.25 13.87
N THR A 277 3.26 18.55 13.80
CA THR A 277 3.99 18.82 12.55
C THR A 277 5.01 17.72 12.28
N SER A 278 4.92 17.11 11.12
CA SER A 278 5.93 16.20 10.59
C SER A 278 7.00 16.99 9.83
N LEU A 279 8.26 16.75 10.16
CA LEU A 279 9.43 17.43 9.63
C LEU A 279 10.39 16.41 9.02
N ASN A 280 10.89 16.65 7.81
CA ASN A 280 11.96 15.86 7.19
C ASN A 280 13.19 16.77 7.02
N ASN A 281 14.28 16.47 7.74
CA ASN A 281 15.45 17.35 7.88
C ASN A 281 15.04 18.79 8.27
N ASP A 282 14.23 18.92 9.32
CA ASP A 282 13.71 20.18 9.90
C ASP A 282 12.82 21.03 8.96
N LEU A 283 12.45 20.50 7.80
CA LEU A 283 11.49 21.13 6.89
C LEU A 283 10.15 20.40 6.93
N PRO A 284 9.01 21.12 6.86
CA PRO A 284 7.70 20.48 6.82
C PRO A 284 7.62 19.42 5.71
N VAL A 285 7.14 18.24 6.08
CA VAL A 285 6.87 17.14 5.14
C VAL A 285 5.83 17.57 4.11
N GLU A 286 5.95 17.04 2.89
CA GLU A 286 5.08 17.41 1.77
C GLU A 286 3.65 16.88 1.94
N ASP A 287 2.68 17.66 1.48
CA ASP A 287 1.27 17.23 1.47
C ASP A 287 1.12 15.99 0.59
N GLY A 288 0.44 14.96 1.11
CA GLY A 288 0.25 13.68 0.43
C GLY A 288 1.17 12.56 0.95
N ASP A 289 2.33 12.87 1.53
CA ASP A 289 3.15 11.85 2.20
C ASP A 289 2.39 11.22 3.38
N ILE A 290 2.79 10.03 3.83
CA ILE A 290 2.04 9.27 4.83
C ILE A 290 2.91 8.97 6.04
N VAL A 291 2.43 9.31 7.23
CA VAL A 291 3.06 8.91 8.50
C VAL A 291 2.32 7.70 9.06
N MET A 292 3.06 6.65 9.40
CA MET A 292 2.60 5.45 10.07
C MET A 292 3.02 5.48 11.54
N ALA A 293 2.16 4.99 12.43
CA ALA A 293 2.47 4.74 13.83
C ALA A 293 2.54 3.23 14.05
N LEU A 294 3.66 2.76 14.57
CA LEU A 294 4.03 1.34 14.64
C LEU A 294 4.22 0.95 16.10
N GLY A 295 3.67 -0.19 16.51
CA GLY A 295 3.93 -0.76 17.83
C GLY A 295 5.27 -1.51 17.91
N PRO A 296 5.51 -2.29 18.98
CA PRO A 296 6.76 -3.03 19.17
C PRO A 296 7.09 -4.04 18.06
N GLY A 297 6.09 -4.50 17.29
CA GLY A 297 6.28 -5.36 16.12
C GLY A 297 6.74 -4.63 14.84
N GLY A 298 6.94 -3.32 14.89
CA GLY A 298 7.25 -2.52 13.71
C GLY A 298 6.08 -2.49 12.73
N THR A 299 6.37 -2.68 11.44
CA THR A 299 5.38 -2.68 10.36
C THR A 299 4.35 -3.80 10.47
N THR A 300 4.70 -4.94 11.08
CA THR A 300 3.74 -6.03 11.41
C THR A 300 2.77 -5.68 12.55
N ASP A 301 2.97 -4.54 13.22
CA ASP A 301 2.15 -4.01 14.31
C ASP A 301 1.74 -2.55 13.98
N CYS A 302 1.07 -2.38 12.84
CA CYS A 302 0.63 -1.08 12.36
C CYS A 302 -0.60 -0.61 13.14
N ARG A 303 -0.50 0.55 13.82
CA ARG A 303 -1.54 1.03 14.74
C ARG A 303 -2.30 2.26 14.24
N ALA A 304 -1.71 2.99 13.31
CA ALA A 304 -2.35 4.06 12.54
C ALA A 304 -1.51 4.42 11.33
N HIS A 305 -2.14 5.01 10.33
CA HIS A 305 -1.46 5.77 9.30
C HIS A 305 -2.29 7.01 8.94
N ALA A 306 -1.63 8.12 8.59
CA ALA A 306 -2.29 9.37 8.25
C ALA A 306 -1.55 10.10 7.14
N THR A 307 -2.31 10.65 6.20
CA THR A 307 -1.78 11.55 5.16
C THR A 307 -1.40 12.89 5.78
N VAL A 308 -0.21 13.36 5.46
CA VAL A 308 0.29 14.69 5.80
C VAL A 308 -0.47 15.73 4.97
N GLU A 309 -0.96 16.78 5.62
CA GLU A 309 -1.74 17.83 4.98
C GLU A 309 -1.29 19.23 5.42
N THR A 310 -1.58 20.25 4.61
CA THR A 310 -1.54 21.63 5.08
C THR A 310 -2.87 21.99 5.73
N LYS A 311 -2.88 22.19 7.04
CA LYS A 311 -4.09 22.52 7.81
C LYS A 311 -4.02 23.91 8.41
N ASN A 312 -4.99 24.75 8.09
CA ASN A 312 -5.07 26.15 8.57
C ASN A 312 -3.77 26.96 8.33
N GLY A 313 -3.05 26.67 7.24
CA GLY A 313 -1.79 27.32 6.90
C GLY A 313 -0.54 26.69 7.53
N ASN A 314 -0.70 25.69 8.40
CA ASN A 314 0.41 24.90 8.94
C ASN A 314 0.70 23.74 7.99
N LYS A 315 1.85 23.78 7.32
CA LYS A 315 2.35 22.68 6.48
C LYS A 315 2.85 21.53 7.34
N GLY A 316 2.86 20.32 6.79
CA GLY A 316 3.35 19.13 7.49
C GLY A 316 2.42 18.64 8.59
N PHE A 317 1.16 19.09 8.64
CA PHE A 317 0.26 18.69 9.72
C PHE A 317 -0.06 17.20 9.62
N THR A 318 0.02 16.50 10.74
CA THR A 318 -0.28 15.07 10.86
C THR A 318 -1.19 14.83 12.07
N TYR A 319 -2.20 13.97 11.90
CA TYR A 319 -3.12 13.58 12.96
C TYR A 319 -3.34 12.07 12.94
N LEU A 320 -2.92 11.39 14.00
CA LEU A 320 -2.97 9.94 14.13
C LEU A 320 -3.88 9.56 15.31
N THR A 321 -4.83 8.68 15.04
CA THR A 321 -5.59 7.95 16.08
C THR A 321 -5.02 6.54 16.15
N ILE A 322 -4.18 6.32 17.15
CA ILE A 322 -3.35 5.12 17.29
C ILE A 322 -4.11 4.11 18.15
N GLN A 323 -4.25 2.89 17.66
CA GLN A 323 -4.99 1.82 18.35
C GLN A 323 -4.06 0.86 19.10
N GLY A 324 -4.56 0.16 20.11
CA GLY A 324 -3.79 -0.83 20.87
C GLY A 324 -4.55 -1.40 22.07
N ASP A 325 -3.93 -2.34 22.78
CA ASP A 325 -4.53 -3.03 23.94
C ASP A 325 -3.66 -3.01 25.22
N THR A 326 -2.38 -2.68 25.11
CA THR A 326 -1.43 -2.73 26.22
C THR A 326 -0.83 -1.36 26.47
N GLU A 327 -1.07 -0.80 27.65
CA GLU A 327 -0.45 0.46 28.08
C GLU A 327 1.08 0.31 28.23
N GLY A 328 1.80 1.40 27.96
CA GLY A 328 3.26 1.49 27.99
C GLY A 328 3.99 0.93 26.77
N GLU A 329 3.29 0.27 25.82
CA GLU A 329 3.93 -0.23 24.59
C GLU A 329 4.53 0.89 23.76
N ILE A 330 5.71 0.65 23.20
CA ILE A 330 6.39 1.65 22.38
C ILE A 330 5.64 1.84 21.06
N ILE A 331 5.30 3.08 20.78
CA ILE A 331 4.89 3.57 19.47
C ILE A 331 6.07 4.30 18.83
N SER A 332 6.51 3.84 17.67
CA SER A 332 7.44 4.53 16.77
C SER A 332 6.70 5.05 15.54
N PHE A 333 7.38 5.86 14.71
CA PHE A 333 6.81 6.41 13.49
C PHE A 333 7.66 6.09 12.28
N ARG A 334 7.01 6.03 11.12
CA ARG A 334 7.69 5.90 9.82
C ARG A 334 6.98 6.79 8.80
N LEU A 335 7.75 7.51 8.01
CA LEU A 335 7.27 8.35 6.92
C LEU A 335 7.46 7.61 5.60
N LEU A 336 6.37 7.45 4.84
CA LEU A 336 6.39 7.10 3.42
C LEU A 336 6.36 8.38 2.59
N LYS A 337 7.43 8.60 1.83
CA LYS A 337 7.51 9.65 0.80
C LYS A 337 6.89 9.13 -0.49
N GLN A 338 5.74 9.68 -0.91
CA GLN A 338 5.04 9.20 -2.11
C GLN A 338 5.76 9.55 -3.41
N SER A 339 6.57 10.61 -3.41
CA SER A 339 7.26 11.11 -4.62
C SER A 339 8.33 10.15 -5.15
N ASP A 340 9.00 9.41 -4.28
CA ASP A 340 10.07 8.46 -4.63
C ASP A 340 9.84 7.05 -4.05
N ILE A 341 8.77 6.88 -3.26
CA ILE A 341 8.40 5.64 -2.59
C ILE A 341 9.58 5.17 -1.73
N SER A 342 9.97 6.04 -0.79
CA SER A 342 11.01 5.77 0.18
C SER A 342 10.47 5.91 1.59
N TYR A 343 11.05 5.12 2.51
CA TYR A 343 10.68 5.13 3.92
C TYR A 343 11.78 5.80 4.75
N LEU A 344 11.37 6.62 5.71
CA LEU A 344 12.24 7.22 6.72
C LEU A 344 11.68 6.89 8.09
N ASP A 345 12.50 6.32 8.96
CA ASP A 345 12.11 6.11 10.35
C ASP A 345 12.06 7.46 11.09
N GLY A 346 11.09 7.57 11.99
CA GLY A 346 10.90 8.74 12.84
C GLY A 346 11.80 8.68 14.07
N ASN A 347 12.20 9.86 14.54
CA ASN A 347 13.11 10.00 15.67
C ASN A 347 12.38 9.88 17.03
N GLU A 348 11.10 10.24 17.06
CA GLU A 348 10.27 10.25 18.26
C GLU A 348 9.63 8.89 18.52
N THR A 349 9.40 8.63 19.81
CA THR A 349 8.60 7.48 20.25
C THR A 349 7.70 7.88 21.41
N PHE A 350 6.56 7.22 21.53
CA PHE A 350 5.66 7.38 22.68
C PHE A 350 5.27 6.02 23.22
N GLY A 351 5.37 5.80 24.53
CA GLY A 351 4.56 4.77 25.20
C GLY A 351 3.06 4.98 24.95
N PHE A 352 2.36 3.91 24.60
CA PHE A 352 0.94 3.86 24.31
C PHE A 352 0.14 3.98 25.61
N GLU A 353 -0.80 4.93 25.69
CA GLU A 353 -1.59 5.16 26.89
C GLU A 353 -3.05 5.41 26.50
N ASN A 354 -3.99 4.66 27.08
CA ASN A 354 -5.39 4.71 26.68
C ASN A 354 -6.01 6.10 26.94
N ASN A 355 -6.67 6.67 25.93
CA ASN A 355 -7.26 8.01 25.92
C ASN A 355 -6.26 9.17 26.09
N GLU A 356 -4.95 8.91 25.99
CA GLU A 356 -3.93 9.96 26.06
C GLU A 356 -3.88 10.78 24.76
N THR A 357 -3.51 12.06 24.87
CA THR A 357 -3.34 12.95 23.71
C THR A 357 -2.00 13.67 23.77
N HIS A 358 -1.14 13.40 22.78
CA HIS A 358 0.06 14.18 22.52
C HIS A 358 -0.22 15.23 21.45
N ALA A 359 -0.36 16.48 21.89
CA ALA A 359 -0.71 17.61 21.05
C ALA A 359 0.50 18.50 20.71
N ASN A 360 0.53 19.04 19.49
CA ASN A 360 1.58 19.93 18.99
C ASN A 360 2.98 19.30 19.03
N VAL A 361 3.06 18.00 18.73
CA VAL A 361 4.35 17.30 18.62
C VAL A 361 5.06 17.69 17.33
N GLU A 362 6.39 17.62 17.33
CA GLU A 362 7.18 17.62 16.11
C GLU A 362 7.68 16.20 15.88
N LEU A 363 7.28 15.58 14.76
CA LEU A 363 7.76 14.26 14.34
C LEU A 363 8.87 14.46 13.31
N HIS A 364 10.12 14.17 13.68
CA HIS A 364 11.28 14.36 12.84
C HIS A 364 11.64 13.06 12.11
N PHE A 365 11.83 13.19 10.80
CA PHE A 365 12.24 12.14 9.88
C PHE A 365 13.52 12.58 9.15
N GLY A 366 14.22 11.60 8.57
CA GLY A 366 15.46 11.85 7.86
C GLY A 366 16.68 11.82 8.78
N ALA A 367 17.83 12.25 8.26
CA ALA A 367 19.08 12.15 9.00
C ALA A 367 19.11 13.20 10.12
N ALA A 368 19.20 12.74 11.37
CA ALA A 368 19.57 13.59 12.48
C ALA A 368 21.08 13.87 12.42
N ALA A 369 21.49 15.03 12.92
CA ALA A 369 22.90 15.39 13.03
C ALA A 369 23.23 15.87 14.45
N ILE A 370 24.43 15.53 14.90
CA ILE A 370 25.01 16.06 16.12
C ILE A 370 26.34 16.73 15.78
N GLU A 371 26.50 17.97 16.23
CA GLU A 371 27.78 18.69 16.17
C GLU A 371 28.49 18.57 17.52
N LEU A 372 29.76 18.16 17.49
CA LEU A 372 30.60 18.02 18.68
C LEU A 372 31.84 18.90 18.57
N ALA A 373 32.23 19.49 19.69
CA ALA A 373 33.48 20.24 19.84
C ALA A 373 34.46 19.46 20.72
N MET A 374 35.62 19.12 20.17
CA MET A 374 36.72 18.48 20.90
C MET A 374 37.69 19.53 21.42
N VAL A 375 38.18 19.33 22.63
CA VAL A 375 39.37 20.02 23.13
C VAL A 375 40.61 19.14 22.97
N LYS A 376 41.79 19.76 22.91
CA LYS A 376 43.05 19.04 23.00
C LYS A 376 43.08 18.16 24.26
N GLY A 377 43.47 16.90 24.10
CA GLY A 377 43.50 15.90 25.15
C GLY A 377 42.25 15.01 25.16
N TRP A 378 41.86 14.53 26.34
CA TRP A 378 40.77 13.57 26.49
C TRP A 378 39.39 14.24 26.49
N ASN A 379 38.52 13.74 25.61
CA ASN A 379 37.11 14.09 25.51
C ASN A 379 36.28 12.84 25.81
N TRP A 380 35.21 12.99 26.59
CA TRP A 380 34.22 11.92 26.83
C TRP A 380 32.98 12.29 26.05
N ILE A 381 32.69 11.51 25.01
CA ILE A 381 31.66 11.85 24.04
C ILE A 381 30.67 10.72 23.87
N SER A 382 29.47 11.05 23.43
CA SER A 382 28.54 10.07 22.90
C SER A 382 27.77 10.65 21.72
N LEU A 383 27.24 9.76 20.88
CA LEU A 383 26.37 10.13 19.77
C LEU A 383 24.95 9.71 20.10
N ASN A 384 23.99 10.54 19.74
CA ASN A 384 22.57 10.20 19.75
C ASN A 384 22.04 9.97 18.32
N VAL A 385 22.95 9.62 17.41
CA VAL A 385 22.66 9.22 16.03
C VAL A 385 23.46 7.96 15.69
N LEU A 386 22.90 7.12 14.84
CA LEU A 386 23.49 5.91 14.26
C LEU A 386 23.95 6.23 12.83
N PRO A 387 25.25 6.51 12.62
CA PRO A 387 25.77 6.80 11.28
C PRO A 387 25.90 5.52 10.45
N ASP A 388 25.69 5.64 9.14
CA ASP A 388 25.82 4.53 8.18
C ASP A 388 27.25 3.98 8.11
N ASN A 389 28.25 4.84 8.36
CA ASN A 389 29.65 4.48 8.41
C ASN A 389 30.21 4.69 9.84
N THR A 390 30.39 3.59 10.56
CA THR A 390 30.94 3.59 11.92
C THR A 390 32.46 3.43 11.98
N SER A 391 33.19 3.60 10.87
CA SER A 391 34.67 3.61 10.92
C SER A 391 35.17 4.91 11.56
N ILE A 392 36.39 4.92 12.08
CA ILE A 392 36.97 6.13 12.67
C ILE A 392 37.04 7.26 11.63
N GLU A 393 37.43 6.94 10.40
CA GLU A 393 37.44 7.87 9.26
C GLU A 393 36.03 8.34 8.88
N GLY A 394 35.03 7.47 8.98
CA GLY A 394 33.63 7.83 8.73
C GLY A 394 33.10 8.84 9.76
N ILE A 395 33.48 8.68 11.03
CA ILE A 395 33.03 9.56 12.11
C ILE A 395 33.74 10.91 12.10
N PHE A 396 35.07 10.94 11.92
CA PHE A 396 35.84 12.18 12.03
C PHE A 396 36.14 12.85 10.69
N GLY A 397 35.99 12.14 9.57
CA GLY A 397 36.21 12.66 8.22
C GLY A 397 37.61 13.28 8.07
N GLU A 398 37.66 14.52 7.59
CA GLU A 398 38.90 15.29 7.41
C GLU A 398 39.66 15.52 8.72
N ASN A 399 38.97 15.48 9.87
CA ASN A 399 39.56 15.67 11.19
C ASN A 399 40.21 14.40 11.77
N THR A 400 40.20 13.27 11.05
CA THR A 400 40.76 12.01 11.55
C THR A 400 42.22 12.13 11.98
N SER A 401 42.99 12.99 11.29
CA SER A 401 44.40 13.27 11.62
C SER A 401 44.60 13.95 12.98
N PHE A 402 43.54 14.51 13.57
CA PHE A 402 43.58 15.11 14.90
C PHE A 402 43.30 14.11 16.02
N VAL A 403 42.94 12.86 15.70
CA VAL A 403 42.58 11.83 16.67
C VAL A 403 43.77 10.89 16.91
N GLU A 404 44.24 10.82 18.16
CA GLU A 404 45.34 9.94 18.56
C GLU A 404 44.84 8.58 19.03
N GLN A 405 43.70 8.55 19.73
CA GLN A 405 43.19 7.34 20.37
C GLN A 405 41.68 7.43 20.62
N VAL A 406 40.99 6.32 20.39
CA VAL A 406 39.58 6.12 20.76
C VAL A 406 39.48 4.93 21.71
N ILE A 407 38.72 5.07 22.79
CA ILE A 407 38.47 4.01 23.77
C ILE A 407 36.98 3.89 24.03
N CYS A 408 36.48 2.67 24.04
CA CYS A 408 35.15 2.32 24.50
C CYS A 408 35.29 1.26 25.60
N GLU A 409 34.20 0.92 26.29
CA GLU A 409 34.22 -0.15 27.27
C GLU A 409 34.68 -1.47 26.63
N GLY A 410 35.84 -1.96 27.07
CA GLY A 410 36.45 -3.21 26.59
C GLY A 410 37.27 -3.10 25.29
N ASP A 411 37.30 -1.94 24.63
CA ASP A 411 37.94 -1.77 23.32
C ASP A 411 38.78 -0.50 23.21
N SER A 412 39.77 -0.51 22.32
CA SER A 412 40.58 0.67 21.99
C SER A 412 41.12 0.63 20.58
N ALA A 413 41.28 1.81 19.99
CA ALA A 413 41.99 2.06 18.75
C ALA A 413 43.04 3.17 18.98
N THR A 414 44.28 2.96 18.57
CA THR A 414 45.36 3.96 18.69
C THR A 414 45.99 4.18 17.32
N TYR A 415 46.15 5.44 16.94
CA TYR A 415 46.78 5.79 15.68
C TYR A 415 48.30 5.77 15.81
N ASP A 416 48.96 5.01 14.93
CA ASP A 416 50.40 5.03 14.73
C ASP A 416 50.72 5.59 13.34
N SER A 417 51.70 6.48 13.25
CA SER A 417 52.00 7.19 12.00
C SER A 417 52.61 6.31 10.91
N PHE A 418 53.12 5.12 11.25
CA PHE A 418 53.69 4.17 10.30
C PHE A 418 52.74 3.01 10.02
N LEU A 419 51.99 2.54 11.02
CA LEU A 419 51.14 1.35 10.93
C LEU A 419 49.64 1.66 10.74
N GLY A 420 49.22 2.92 10.89
CA GLY A 420 47.81 3.31 10.89
C GLY A 420 47.12 2.95 12.22
N TRP A 421 45.82 2.66 12.17
CA TRP A 421 45.06 2.30 13.37
C TRP A 421 45.43 0.92 13.90
N LEU A 422 45.87 0.87 15.15
CA LEU A 422 46.13 -0.35 15.90
C LEU A 422 44.98 -0.61 16.87
N GLY A 423 44.50 -1.85 16.94
CA GLY A 423 43.38 -2.25 17.80
C GLY A 423 42.07 -2.39 17.01
N ASN A 424 40.94 -2.05 17.63
CA ASN A 424 39.62 -2.19 17.02
C ASN A 424 39.25 -0.93 16.22
N SER A 425 39.42 -0.94 14.90
CA SER A 425 39.07 0.19 14.03
C SER A 425 37.56 0.43 13.86
N ASP A 426 36.73 -0.55 14.20
CA ASP A 426 35.26 -0.48 14.11
C ASP A 426 34.63 -0.14 15.47
N ILE A 427 35.39 0.55 16.33
CA ILE A 427 35.02 0.81 17.73
C ILE A 427 33.65 1.51 17.88
N PHE A 428 33.26 2.34 16.91
CA PHE A 428 31.98 3.07 16.94
C PHE A 428 30.75 2.22 16.61
N SER A 429 30.90 0.97 16.16
CA SER A 429 29.76 0.03 16.03
C SER A 429 28.95 -0.12 17.33
N LYS A 430 29.58 0.17 18.48
CA LYS A 430 28.96 0.15 19.81
C LYS A 430 27.99 1.29 20.12
N ILE A 431 27.80 2.27 19.23
CA ILE A 431 26.79 3.33 19.44
C ILE A 431 25.38 2.71 19.52
N SER A 432 25.11 1.67 18.72
CA SER A 432 23.84 0.92 18.68
C SER A 432 23.41 0.31 20.02
N ILE A 433 24.35 0.10 20.94
CA ILE A 433 24.10 -0.42 22.29
C ILE A 433 24.27 0.66 23.36
N GLY A 434 24.16 1.94 22.97
CA GLY A 434 24.14 3.09 23.87
C GLY A 434 25.45 3.34 24.61
N LYS A 435 26.61 3.05 24.01
CA LYS A 435 27.92 3.26 24.63
C LYS A 435 28.49 4.64 24.32
N MET A 436 29.20 5.20 25.30
CA MET A 436 30.04 6.38 25.09
C MET A 436 31.49 6.02 24.77
N PHE A 437 32.24 7.02 24.32
CA PHE A 437 33.62 6.91 23.86
C PHE A 437 34.50 7.95 24.54
N LYS A 438 35.73 7.58 24.82
CA LYS A 438 36.79 8.56 25.10
C LYS A 438 37.63 8.74 23.86
N VAL A 439 37.80 9.99 23.45
CA VAL A 439 38.59 10.36 22.27
C VAL A 439 39.72 11.27 22.73
N LYS A 440 40.95 10.90 22.41
CA LYS A 440 42.12 11.72 22.66
C LYS A 440 42.47 12.49 21.39
N ALA A 441 42.34 13.80 21.44
CA ALA A 441 42.66 14.71 20.34
C ALA A 441 44.02 15.39 20.55
N ASN A 442 44.78 15.61 19.48
CA ASN A 442 46.06 16.33 19.53
C ASN A 442 45.89 17.86 19.49
N GLU A 443 44.76 18.34 18.98
CA GLU A 443 44.30 19.73 18.95
C GLU A 443 42.78 19.83 19.11
N ALA A 444 42.25 21.07 19.14
CA ALA A 444 40.81 21.30 19.25
C ALA A 444 40.20 21.38 17.84
N PHE A 445 39.06 20.74 17.64
CA PHE A 445 38.34 20.75 16.35
C PHE A 445 36.85 20.51 16.57
N THR A 446 36.02 20.89 15.59
CA THR A 446 34.60 20.57 15.54
C THR A 446 34.32 19.60 14.40
N PHE A 447 33.33 18.74 14.59
CA PHE A 447 32.88 17.82 13.57
C PHE A 447 31.39 17.53 13.79
N ALA A 448 30.71 17.14 12.71
CA ALA A 448 29.32 16.72 12.77
C ALA A 448 29.21 15.25 12.35
N VAL A 449 28.33 14.51 13.01
CA VAL A 449 27.97 13.15 12.62
C VAL A 449 26.49 13.16 12.29
N SER A 450 26.14 12.68 11.09
CA SER A 450 24.76 12.48 10.67
C SER A 450 24.41 11.00 10.66
N GLY A 451 23.16 10.67 10.97
CA GLY A 451 22.66 9.31 10.97
C GLY A 451 21.21 9.23 11.41
N GLN A 452 20.70 8.01 11.57
CA GLN A 452 19.36 7.79 12.15
C GLN A 452 19.39 8.19 13.64
N ALA A 453 18.39 8.91 14.15
CA ALA A 453 18.39 9.23 15.57
C ALA A 453 18.30 7.95 16.42
N VAL A 454 19.00 7.93 17.55
CA VAL A 454 18.82 6.85 18.53
C VAL A 454 17.48 7.10 19.26
N PRO A 455 16.54 6.15 19.27
CA PRO A 455 15.25 6.34 19.91
C PRO A 455 15.38 6.67 21.41
N LEU A 456 14.62 7.65 21.91
CA LEU A 456 14.70 8.11 23.31
C LEU A 456 14.40 6.98 24.33
N ASN A 457 13.57 6.03 23.93
CA ASN A 457 13.19 4.86 24.74
C ASN A 457 14.20 3.70 24.70
N THR A 458 15.35 3.87 24.04
CA THR A 458 16.40 2.84 23.96
C THR A 458 16.79 2.39 25.36
N GLN A 459 16.66 1.09 25.62
CA GLN A 459 17.00 0.47 26.90
C GLN A 459 18.51 0.24 27.02
N ILE A 460 19.18 1.00 27.89
CA ILE A 460 20.60 0.83 28.17
C ILE A 460 20.79 -0.15 29.33
N GLN A 461 21.33 -1.32 29.03
CA GLN A 461 21.63 -2.34 30.05
C GLN A 461 22.86 -1.94 30.88
N LEU A 462 22.66 -1.85 32.20
CA LEU A 462 23.68 -1.54 33.18
C LEU A 462 24.16 -2.83 33.86
N ASN A 463 25.48 -3.03 33.87
CA ASN A 463 26.13 -4.11 34.58
C ASN A 463 26.27 -3.79 36.07
N ASN A 464 26.41 -4.81 36.92
CA ASN A 464 26.91 -4.58 38.28
C ASN A 464 28.31 -3.95 38.21
N GLY A 465 28.49 -2.81 38.88
CA GLY A 465 29.69 -2.00 38.78
C GLY A 465 29.53 -0.90 37.74
N TRP A 466 30.63 -0.56 37.06
CA TRP A 466 30.66 0.55 36.11
C TRP A 466 30.16 0.13 34.74
N THR A 467 29.31 0.95 34.15
CA THR A 467 28.86 0.86 32.76
C THR A 467 29.05 2.20 32.08
N TRP A 468 29.62 2.18 30.88
CA TRP A 468 29.75 3.35 30.02
C TRP A 468 28.46 3.57 29.23
N ILE A 469 27.91 4.77 29.26
CA ILE A 469 26.60 5.07 28.65
C ILE A 469 26.65 6.36 27.82
N ALA A 470 25.93 6.34 26.70
CA ALA A 470 25.64 7.49 25.87
C ALA A 470 24.47 8.30 26.43
N TYR A 471 24.46 9.61 26.18
CA TYR A 471 23.28 10.45 26.35
C TYR A 471 22.52 10.56 25.03
N ILE A 472 21.29 10.06 25.04
CA ILE A 472 20.41 9.97 23.88
C ILE A 472 19.57 11.25 23.67
N PRO A 473 19.01 11.90 24.71
CA PRO A 473 18.18 13.08 24.50
C PRO A 473 18.91 14.22 23.79
N THR A 474 18.16 15.05 23.06
CA THR A 474 18.67 16.28 22.40
C THR A 474 18.62 17.50 23.32
N ILE A 475 17.78 17.45 24.37
CA ILE A 475 17.60 18.52 25.35
C ILE A 475 18.35 18.15 26.64
N PRO A 476 19.01 19.09 27.33
CA PRO A 476 19.60 18.82 28.63
C PRO A 476 18.58 18.34 29.67
N MET A 477 18.95 17.35 30.48
CA MET A 477 18.10 16.78 31.53
C MET A 477 18.74 16.83 32.90
N ASN A 478 17.93 17.02 33.94
CA ASN A 478 18.38 16.92 35.31
C ASN A 478 18.85 15.48 35.62
N THR A 479 20.06 15.36 36.17
CA THR A 479 20.67 14.06 36.44
C THR A 479 19.86 13.20 37.42
N ASP A 480 19.25 13.81 38.44
CA ASP A 480 18.47 13.07 39.44
C ASP A 480 17.19 12.50 38.82
N THR A 481 16.56 13.25 37.92
CA THR A 481 15.39 12.78 37.15
C THR A 481 15.75 11.57 36.29
N VAL A 482 16.89 11.61 35.59
CA VAL A 482 17.34 10.52 34.71
C VAL A 482 17.59 9.23 35.50
N VAL A 483 18.28 9.31 36.63
CA VAL A 483 18.64 8.09 37.41
C VAL A 483 17.53 7.59 38.33
N ASN A 484 16.39 8.29 38.38
CA ASN A 484 15.30 7.95 39.29
C ASN A 484 14.74 6.54 39.03
N SER A 485 14.66 6.11 37.77
CA SER A 485 14.19 4.76 37.39
C SER A 485 15.10 3.63 37.88
N ILE A 486 16.36 3.94 38.17
CA ILE A 486 17.38 2.97 38.62
C ILE A 486 17.84 3.26 40.06
N LEU A 487 17.12 4.10 40.81
CA LEU A 487 17.59 4.67 42.07
C LEU A 487 17.95 3.61 43.12
N ASP A 488 17.26 2.46 43.14
CA ASP A 488 17.51 1.36 44.07
C ASP A 488 18.84 0.63 43.80
N HIS A 489 19.34 0.71 42.57
CA HIS A 489 20.60 0.12 42.14
C HIS A 489 21.72 1.16 42.02
N PHE A 490 21.36 2.44 41.86
CA PHE A 490 22.26 3.53 41.53
C PHE A 490 23.24 3.87 42.66
N VAL A 491 24.52 4.04 42.30
CA VAL A 491 25.58 4.49 43.21
C VAL A 491 26.12 5.85 42.79
N GLN A 492 26.56 5.98 41.53
CA GLN A 492 27.23 7.18 41.05
C GLN A 492 27.11 7.32 39.53
N ILE A 493 27.04 8.55 39.03
CA ILE A 493 27.26 8.91 37.63
C ILE A 493 28.37 9.95 37.52
N SER A 494 29.17 9.89 36.45
CA SER A 494 30.26 10.82 36.18
C SER A 494 30.45 11.05 34.68
N ASN A 495 30.85 12.27 34.31
CA ASN A 495 31.32 12.61 32.95
C ASN A 495 32.85 12.83 32.89
N GLY A 496 33.56 12.30 33.89
CA GLY A 496 35.01 12.46 34.02
C GLY A 496 35.47 13.80 34.61
N ARG A 497 34.57 14.80 34.73
CA ARG A 497 34.86 16.11 35.34
C ARG A 497 34.06 16.36 36.60
N LYS A 498 32.78 16.01 36.58
CA LYS A 498 31.86 16.13 37.70
C LYS A 498 31.21 14.76 37.94
N SER A 499 30.73 14.56 39.17
CA SER A 499 29.95 13.39 39.52
C SER A 499 28.70 13.75 40.32
N ARG A 500 27.76 12.81 40.32
CA ARG A 500 26.58 12.79 41.17
C ARG A 500 26.50 11.42 41.83
N THR A 501 26.38 11.37 43.14
CA THR A 501 26.53 10.15 43.96
C THR A 501 25.37 10.05 44.93
N LYS A 502 24.81 8.85 45.08
CA LYS A 502 23.82 8.54 46.12
C LYS A 502 24.54 8.22 47.42
N ASP A 503 24.22 8.97 48.46
CA ASP A 503 24.64 8.70 49.84
C ASP A 503 23.41 8.36 50.69
N ASP A 504 23.51 7.33 51.53
CA ASP A 504 22.38 6.79 52.28
C ASP A 504 21.83 7.75 53.37
N PHE A 505 22.63 8.73 53.81
CA PHE A 505 22.25 9.66 54.89
C PHE A 505 21.93 11.06 54.38
N ILE A 506 22.60 11.50 53.32
CA ILE A 506 22.53 12.87 52.80
C ILE A 506 21.71 12.95 51.50
N GLY A 507 21.46 11.82 50.85
CA GLY A 507 20.80 11.77 49.55
C GLY A 507 21.77 12.02 48.40
N MET A 508 21.32 12.72 47.36
CA MET A 508 22.13 12.97 46.15
C MET A 508 23.13 14.10 46.36
N ILE A 509 24.42 13.79 46.21
CA ILE A 509 25.53 14.74 46.37
C ILE A 509 26.39 14.82 45.10
N GLY A 510 27.07 15.95 44.91
CA GLY A 510 27.97 16.18 43.78
C GLY A 510 27.42 17.16 42.73
N GLY A 511 28.31 17.62 41.85
CA GLY A 511 28.08 18.77 40.96
C GLY A 511 27.59 18.43 39.55
N LEU A 512 27.43 17.16 39.19
CA LEU A 512 26.83 16.77 37.92
C LEU A 512 25.30 16.79 38.05
N THR A 513 24.70 17.97 37.94
CA THR A 513 23.25 18.17 38.12
C THR A 513 22.47 18.08 36.82
N GLU A 514 23.16 18.11 35.67
CA GLU A 514 22.57 18.10 34.34
C GLU A 514 23.40 17.20 33.42
N MET A 515 22.71 16.49 32.52
CA MET A 515 23.28 15.70 31.44
C MET A 515 22.97 16.37 30.10
N ASN A 516 23.93 16.34 29.18
CA ASN A 516 23.91 17.15 27.96
C ASN A 516 24.20 16.29 26.72
N GLN A 517 23.62 16.70 25.58
CA GLN A 517 23.89 16.10 24.27
C GLN A 517 25.38 16.14 23.95
N GLY A 518 25.90 15.06 23.39
CA GLY A 518 27.30 14.93 22.98
C GLY A 518 28.27 14.54 24.09
N GLU A 519 27.86 14.58 25.37
CA GLU A 519 28.69 14.16 26.50
C GLU A 519 28.58 12.65 26.78
N GLY A 520 29.71 12.01 27.08
CA GLY A 520 29.76 10.62 27.54
C GLY A 520 29.72 10.48 29.06
N TYR A 521 29.05 9.44 29.56
CA TYR A 521 28.91 9.18 31.01
C TYR A 521 29.32 7.76 31.40
N VAL A 522 29.69 7.59 32.67
CA VAL A 522 29.76 6.28 33.33
C VAL A 522 28.81 6.25 34.50
N ILE A 523 28.02 5.18 34.62
CA ILE A 523 27.14 4.92 35.77
C ILE A 523 27.67 3.70 36.53
N LYS A 524 27.67 3.79 37.86
CA LYS A 524 27.91 2.68 38.76
C LYS A 524 26.60 2.22 39.39
N THR A 525 26.34 0.91 39.33
CA THR A 525 25.23 0.27 40.05
C THR A 525 25.71 -0.87 40.95
N THR A 526 24.89 -1.26 41.94
CA THR A 526 25.14 -2.38 42.87
C THR A 526 24.72 -3.75 42.31
N SER A 527 23.85 -3.75 41.30
CA SER A 527 23.41 -4.92 40.54
C SER A 527 23.05 -4.51 39.11
N SER A 528 22.74 -5.48 38.25
CA SER A 528 22.24 -5.16 36.91
C SER A 528 20.94 -4.35 36.99
N ALA A 529 20.77 -3.40 36.08
CA ALA A 529 19.59 -2.56 35.94
C ALA A 529 19.42 -2.15 34.48
N THR A 530 18.27 -1.59 34.12
CA THR A 530 18.01 -1.05 32.78
C THR A 530 17.69 0.43 32.90
N LEU A 531 18.47 1.27 32.25
CA LEU A 531 18.21 2.71 32.16
C LEU A 531 17.39 2.99 30.89
N VAL A 532 16.32 3.76 31.05
CA VAL A 532 15.56 4.39 29.96
C VAL A 532 15.48 5.87 30.28
N TYR A 533 15.77 6.72 29.30
CA TYR A 533 15.66 8.16 29.49
C TYR A 533 14.18 8.54 29.66
N PRO A 534 13.84 9.41 30.63
CA PRO A 534 12.49 9.94 30.75
C PRO A 534 12.06 10.66 29.47
N LYS A 535 10.74 10.67 29.20
CA LYS A 535 10.16 11.50 28.13
C LYS A 535 10.24 12.98 28.48
#